data_AF-A0A367B7X2-F1
#
_entry.id   AF-A0A367B7X2-F1
#
_cell.length_a   1.000
_cell.length_b   1.000
_cell.length_c   1.000
_cell.angle_alpha   90.00
_cell.angle_beta   90.00
_cell.angle_gamma   90.00
#
_symmetry.space_group_name_H-M   'P 1'
#
loop_
_entity.id
_entity.type
_entity.pdbx_description
1 polymer ?
#
loop_
_entity_poly.entity_id
_entity_poly.type
_entity_poly.pdbx_seq_one_letter_code
_entity_poly.pdbx_strand_id
1 'polypeptide(L)'
;MTHSDIELLELVGTRMAEVLGADAPDIGLRTNLRDLGLDSLELLDVGAALERDLAVRIHPDDFARAGTVEDVIRLLRTQQAHPAAQP
;
A
#
# COMPACT_ATOMS: atom_id res chain seq x y z
N MET A 1 4.29 17.26 -3.53
CA MET A 1 4.72 15.93 -3.06
C MET A 1 5.66 16.18 -1.90
N THR A 2 5.33 15.72 -0.70
CA THR A 2 6.23 15.82 0.45
C THR A 2 7.20 14.64 0.44
N HIS A 3 8.34 14.73 1.14
CA HIS A 3 9.34 13.66 1.19
C HIS A 3 8.71 12.31 1.59
N SER A 4 7.79 12.32 2.55
CA SER A 4 7.07 11.13 3.03
C SER A 4 6.16 10.46 2.00
N ASP A 5 5.66 11.19 0.99
CA ASP A 5 4.85 10.58 -0.09
C ASP A 5 5.72 9.66 -0.97
N ILE A 6 6.95 10.07 -1.21
CA ILE A 6 7.91 9.32 -2.03
C ILE A 6 8.31 8.06 -1.28
N GLU A 7 8.63 8.17 0.01
CA GLU A 7 8.96 7.02 0.86
C GLU A 7 7.83 5.97 0.91
N LEU A 8 6.58 6.44 1.04
CA LEU A 8 5.40 5.56 1.00
C LEU A 8 5.24 4.89 -0.38
N LEU A 9 5.46 5.61 -1.47
CA LEU A 9 5.39 5.04 -2.82
C LEU A 9 6.44 3.95 -3.02
N GLU A 10 7.68 4.21 -2.61
CA GLU A 10 8.76 3.24 -2.73
C GLU A 10 8.50 2.00 -1.87
N LEU A 11 8.02 2.18 -0.64
CA LEU A 11 7.66 1.06 0.23
C LEU A 11 6.51 0.23 -0.35
N VAL A 12 5.42 0.88 -0.74
CA VAL A 12 4.24 0.22 -1.33
C VAL A 12 4.62 -0.52 -2.62
N GLY A 13 5.36 0.14 -3.50
CA GLY A 13 5.85 -0.46 -4.74
C GLY A 13 6.75 -1.67 -4.47
N THR A 14 7.66 -1.56 -3.51
CA THR A 14 8.53 -2.67 -3.10
C THR A 14 7.72 -3.85 -2.56
N ARG A 15 6.78 -3.62 -1.64
CA ARG A 15 5.94 -4.69 -1.08
C ARG A 15 5.06 -5.36 -2.13
N MET A 16 4.52 -4.60 -3.08
CA MET A 16 3.76 -5.16 -4.20
C MET A 16 4.66 -5.99 -5.13
N ALA A 17 5.85 -5.49 -5.46
CA ALA A 17 6.82 -6.20 -6.28
C ALA A 17 7.25 -7.54 -5.64
N GLU A 18 7.51 -7.53 -4.33
CA GLU A 18 7.84 -8.74 -3.57
C GLU A 18 6.72 -9.78 -3.59
N VAL A 19 5.47 -9.36 -3.40
CA VAL A 19 4.31 -10.26 -3.42
C VAL A 19 4.05 -10.80 -4.83
N LEU A 20 4.20 -9.97 -5.86
CA LEU A 20 4.05 -10.36 -7.26
C LEU A 20 5.24 -11.19 -7.79
N GLY A 21 6.35 -11.25 -7.04
CA GLY A 21 7.59 -11.88 -7.51
C GLY A 21 8.18 -11.21 -8.76
N ALA A 22 7.85 -9.94 -8.99
CA ALA A 22 8.32 -9.15 -10.13
C ALA A 22 9.42 -8.18 -9.68
N ASP A 23 10.47 -8.01 -10.48
CA ASP A 23 11.44 -6.93 -10.26
C ASP A 23 10.71 -5.59 -10.38
N ALA A 24 10.80 -4.77 -9.32
CA ALA A 24 10.12 -3.49 -9.11
C ALA A 24 9.58 -2.89 -10.42
N PRO A 25 8.30 -3.17 -10.77
CA PRO A 25 7.72 -2.54 -11.94
C PRO A 25 7.75 -1.04 -11.70
N ASP A 26 7.72 -0.24 -12.77
CA ASP A 26 7.59 1.21 -12.67
C ASP A 26 6.18 1.52 -12.10
N ILE A 27 6.06 1.41 -10.77
CA ILE A 27 4.82 1.55 -10.02
C ILE A 27 4.70 3.03 -9.69
N GLY A 28 3.91 3.73 -10.51
CA GLY A 28 3.53 5.10 -10.26
C GLY A 28 2.24 5.21 -9.44
N LEU A 29 1.95 6.41 -8.95
CA LEU A 29 0.70 6.74 -8.27
C LEU A 29 -0.55 6.37 -9.08
N ARG A 30 -0.47 6.52 -10.41
CA ARG A 30 -1.56 6.23 -11.34
C ARG A 30 -1.64 4.77 -11.77
N THR A 31 -0.70 3.93 -11.35
CA THR A 31 -0.72 2.51 -11.64
C THR A 31 -1.91 1.87 -10.94
N ASN A 32 -2.66 1.08 -11.71
CA ASN A 32 -3.83 0.38 -11.21
C ASN A 32 -3.40 -0.94 -10.59
N LEU A 33 -3.93 -1.26 -9.40
CA LEU A 33 -3.56 -2.49 -8.68
C LEU A 33 -3.96 -3.74 -9.47
N ARG A 34 -5.08 -3.67 -10.20
CA ARG A 34 -5.52 -4.77 -11.06
C ARG A 34 -4.66 -4.95 -12.31
N ASP A 35 -4.03 -3.88 -12.80
CA ASP A 35 -3.13 -3.94 -13.95
C ASP A 35 -1.80 -4.62 -13.59
N LEU A 36 -1.40 -4.50 -12.31
CA LEU A 36 -0.26 -5.23 -11.75
C LEU A 36 -0.55 -6.72 -11.54
N GLY A 37 -1.79 -7.17 -11.71
CA GLY A 37 -2.19 -8.55 -11.45
C GLY A 37 -2.37 -8.87 -9.96
N LEU A 38 -2.58 -7.85 -9.11
CA LEU A 38 -2.90 -8.09 -7.69
C LEU A 38 -4.35 -8.57 -7.55
N ASP A 39 -4.53 -9.84 -7.21
CA ASP A 39 -5.82 -10.39 -6.83
C ASP A 39 -6.15 -10.10 -5.35
N SER A 40 -7.36 -10.45 -4.92
CA SER A 40 -7.82 -10.21 -3.55
C SER A 40 -6.92 -10.82 -2.48
N LEU A 41 -6.22 -11.92 -2.78
CA LEU A 41 -5.33 -12.58 -1.84
C LEU A 41 -3.99 -11.85 -1.73
N GLU A 42 -3.36 -11.50 -2.87
CA GLU A 42 -2.16 -10.67 -2.87
C GLU A 42 -2.40 -9.32 -2.20
N LEU A 43 -3.56 -8.71 -2.41
CA LEU A 43 -3.92 -7.47 -1.72
C LEU A 43 -3.94 -7.62 -0.19
N LEU A 44 -4.40 -8.77 0.33
CA LEU A 44 -4.36 -9.04 1.76
C LEU A 44 -2.92 -9.18 2.28
N ASP A 45 -2.07 -9.89 1.54
CA ASP A 45 -0.64 -10.06 1.89
C ASP A 45 0.11 -8.72 1.87
N VAL A 46 -0.08 -7.91 0.82
CA VAL A 46 0.50 -6.56 0.72
C VAL A 46 0.01 -5.68 1.86
N GLY A 47 -1.30 -5.68 2.14
CA GLY A 47 -1.88 -4.94 3.26
C GLY A 47 -1.25 -5.33 4.59
N ALA A 48 -1.17 -6.62 4.87
CA ALA A 48 -0.58 -7.15 6.11
C ALA A 48 0.92 -6.82 6.23
N ALA A 49 1.67 -6.86 5.13
CA ALA A 49 3.09 -6.46 5.12
C ALA A 49 3.24 -4.96 5.46
N LEU A 50 2.43 -4.11 4.84
CA LEU A 50 2.41 -2.66 5.10
C LEU A 50 1.99 -2.32 6.52
N GLU A 51 0.97 -2.99 7.07
CA GLU A 51 0.54 -2.83 8.47
C GLU A 51 1.68 -3.09 9.44
N ARG A 52 2.47 -4.16 9.19
CA ARG A 52 3.59 -4.54 10.05
C ARG A 52 4.77 -3.58 9.93
N ASP A 53 5.11 -3.14 8.72
CA ASP A 53 6.21 -2.19 8.47
C ASP A 53 5.92 -0.82 9.06
N LEU A 54 4.69 -0.33 8.90
CA LEU A 54 4.30 1.03 9.30
C LEU A 54 3.64 1.08 10.68
N ALA A 55 3.45 -0.08 11.33
CA ALA A 55 2.71 -0.23 12.59
C ALA A 55 1.31 0.42 12.55
N VAL A 56 0.62 0.31 11.40
CA VAL A 56 -0.74 0.83 11.19
C VAL A 56 -1.75 -0.30 11.15
N ARG A 57 -3.04 0.05 11.25
CA ARG A 57 -4.13 -0.87 10.93
C ARG A 57 -4.80 -0.47 9.62
N ILE A 58 -4.89 -1.42 8.70
CA ILE A 58 -5.49 -1.27 7.38
C ILE A 58 -6.64 -2.26 7.31
N HIS A 59 -7.87 -1.76 7.15
CA HIS A 59 -8.99 -2.67 6.94
C HIS A 59 -8.88 -3.29 5.54
N PRO A 60 -9.02 -4.61 5.40
CA PRO A 60 -8.94 -5.27 4.09
C PRO A 60 -9.99 -4.74 3.12
N ASP A 61 -11.17 -4.35 3.59
CA ASP A 61 -12.18 -3.67 2.77
C ASP A 61 -11.70 -2.34 2.21
N ASP A 62 -11.05 -1.50 3.01
CA ASP A 62 -10.56 -0.21 2.53
C ASP A 62 -9.39 -0.39 1.54
N PHE A 63 -8.53 -1.38 1.80
CA PHE A 63 -7.46 -1.74 0.88
C PHE A 63 -7.99 -2.34 -0.43
N ALA A 64 -9.01 -3.19 -0.38
CA ALA A 64 -9.66 -3.77 -1.55
C ALA A 64 -10.47 -2.72 -2.35
N ARG A 65 -10.89 -1.63 -1.69
CA ARG A 65 -11.51 -0.47 -2.35
C ARG A 65 -10.50 0.42 -3.04
N ALA A 66 -9.22 0.32 -2.70
CA ALA A 66 -8.16 1.00 -3.42
C ALA A 66 -8.09 0.46 -4.86
N GLY A 67 -8.19 1.36 -5.83
CA GLY A 67 -8.05 1.01 -7.24
C GLY A 67 -6.64 1.26 -7.78
N THR A 68 -5.91 2.16 -7.16
CA THR A 68 -4.57 2.60 -7.59
C THR A 68 -3.65 2.74 -6.41
N VAL A 69 -2.35 2.80 -6.70
CA VAL A 69 -1.30 3.01 -5.70
C VAL A 69 -1.48 4.34 -4.97
N GLU A 70 -1.95 5.39 -5.65
CA GLU A 70 -2.29 6.66 -5.00
C GLU A 70 -3.34 6.49 -3.91
N ASP A 71 -4.34 5.64 -4.13
CA ASP A 71 -5.40 5.40 -3.16
C ASP A 71 -4.87 4.69 -1.91
N VAL A 72 -3.98 3.71 -2.10
CA VAL A 72 -3.25 3.05 -1.01
C VAL A 72 -2.43 4.04 -0.21
N ILE A 73 -1.64 4.89 -0.86
CA ILE A 73 -0.81 5.89 -0.16
C ILE A 73 -1.67 6.88 0.61
N ARG A 74 -2.81 7.29 0.05
CA ARG A 74 -3.77 8.17 0.73
C ARG A 74 -4.35 7.51 1.98
N LEU A 75 -4.69 6.24 1.89
CA LEU A 75 -5.16 5.44 3.02
C LEU A 75 -4.09 5.35 4.12
N LEU A 76 -2.85 5.00 3.74
CA LEU A 76 -1.72 4.91 4.66
C LEU A 76 -1.44 6.25 5.34
N ARG A 77 -1.46 7.36 4.60
CA ARG A 77 -1.31 8.71 5.17
C ARG A 77 -2.38 9.03 6.20
N THR A 78 -3.63 8.61 5.96
CA THR A 78 -4.72 8.84 6.89
C THR A 78 -4.49 8.08 8.20
N GLN A 79 -3.97 6.86 8.14
CA GLN A 79 -3.63 6.05 9.31
C GLN A 79 -2.35 6.51 10.01
N GLN A 80 -1.38 7.07 9.30
CA GLN A 80 -0.18 7.66 9.90
C GLN A 80 -0.49 9.01 10.59
N ALA A 81 -1.44 9.78 10.06
CA ALA A 81 -1.89 11.04 10.64
C ALA A 81 -2.79 10.87 11.87
N HIS A 82 -3.49 9.75 11.97
CA HIS A 82 -4.13 9.28 13.20
C HIS A 82 -3.26 8.16 13.80
N PRO A 83 -2.21 8.46 14.57
CA PRO A 83 -1.55 7.44 15.37
C PRO A 83 -2.63 6.85 16.28
N ALA A 84 -3.13 5.67 15.93
CA ALA A 84 -4.14 4.99 16.69
C ALA A 84 -3.61 4.88 18.11
N ALA A 85 -4.30 5.56 19.03
CA ALA A 85 -4.06 5.48 20.45
C ALA A 85 -3.97 4.00 20.83
N GLN A 86 -2.78 3.59 21.24
CA GLN A 86 -2.46 2.28 21.78
C GLN A 86 -3.29 2.09 23.07
N PRO A 87 -4.09 1.01 23.21
CA PRO A 87 -4.38 0.47 24.53
C PRO A 87 -3.21 -0.37 25.06
#